data_AF-A0A5R9F6R4-F1
#
_entry.id   AF-A0A5R9F6R4-F1
#
_cell.length_a   1.000
_cell.length_b   1.000
_cell.length_c   1.000
_cell.angle_alpha   90.00
_cell.angle_beta   90.00
_cell.angle_gamma   90.00
#
_symmetry.space_group_name_H-M   'P 1'
#
loop_
_entity.id
_entity.type
_entity.pdbx_description
1 polymer ?
#
loop_
_entity_poly.entity_id
_entity_poly.type
_entity_poly.pdbx_seq_one_letter_code
_entity_poly.pdbx_strand_id
1 'polypeptide(L)'
;MSDYKLLITFKSDLYNYSLEQLRYISEEGVWSIGQMYDHLIVVAHEYLDNIETCASLNEEQPLGKTQFGEQLYRNGGFPPIKIRLPDELNSPPNNSDSKEDLISRMVQLIQRLSHWESKVDYINPNNKVEHGGFGWLNAKEWYDLVGMHFRHHLRQKNELESYIL
;
A
#
# COMPACT_ATOMS: atom_id res chain seq x y z
N MET A 1 16.30 -4.86 -2.85
CA MET A 1 15.63 -4.11 -3.93
C MET A 1 15.06 -2.85 -3.31
N SER A 2 15.27 -1.66 -3.87
CA SER A 2 14.63 -0.46 -3.32
C SER A 2 13.12 -0.53 -3.52
N ASP A 3 12.34 0.11 -2.65
CA ASP A 3 10.87 0.09 -2.71
C ASP A 3 10.36 0.72 -4.01
N TYR A 4 11.04 1.73 -4.50
CA TYR A 4 10.78 2.30 -5.82
C TYR A 4 10.90 1.26 -6.95
N LYS A 5 11.96 0.42 -6.91
CA LYS A 5 12.13 -0.66 -7.89
C LYS A 5 11.03 -1.72 -7.76
N LEU A 6 10.55 -2.00 -6.54
CA LEU A 6 9.42 -2.91 -6.31
C LEU A 6 8.15 -2.40 -7.00
N LEU A 7 7.78 -1.13 -6.80
CA LEU A 7 6.59 -0.55 -7.44
C LEU A 7 6.71 -0.54 -8.98
N ILE A 8 7.90 -0.28 -9.52
CA ILE A 8 8.17 -0.40 -10.97
C ILE A 8 7.97 -1.83 -11.47
N THR A 9 8.40 -2.84 -10.71
CA THR A 9 8.15 -4.24 -11.04
C THR A 9 6.66 -4.53 -11.04
N PHE A 10 5.92 -4.17 -9.98
CA PHE A 10 4.46 -4.34 -9.95
C PHE A 10 3.76 -3.68 -11.15
N LYS A 11 4.16 -2.46 -11.52
CA LYS A 11 3.63 -1.79 -12.71
C LYS A 11 3.97 -2.54 -14.00
N SER A 12 5.19 -3.05 -14.12
CA SER A 12 5.64 -3.78 -15.31
C SER A 12 4.92 -5.12 -15.45
N ASP A 13 4.63 -5.78 -14.34
CA ASP A 13 3.91 -7.06 -14.32
C ASP A 13 2.49 -6.93 -14.88
N LEU A 14 1.83 -5.77 -14.74
CA LEU A 14 0.50 -5.53 -15.32
C LEU A 14 0.44 -5.75 -16.83
N TYR A 15 1.54 -5.54 -17.56
CA TYR A 15 1.59 -5.78 -19.00
C TYR A 15 1.46 -7.26 -19.37
N ASN A 16 1.77 -8.16 -18.44
CA ASN A 16 1.72 -9.61 -18.65
C ASN A 16 0.32 -10.20 -18.46
N TYR A 17 -0.64 -9.44 -17.93
CA TYR A 17 -2.00 -9.94 -17.70
C TYR A 17 -2.98 -9.52 -18.80
N SER A 18 -3.89 -10.43 -19.16
CA SER A 18 -5.10 -10.11 -19.91
C SER A 18 -6.18 -9.53 -18.99
N LEU A 19 -7.21 -8.90 -19.56
CA LEU A 19 -8.35 -8.42 -18.78
C LEU A 19 -9.08 -9.55 -18.06
N GLU A 20 -9.16 -10.72 -18.69
CA GLU A 20 -9.78 -11.91 -18.10
C GLU A 20 -8.98 -12.40 -16.88
N GLN A 21 -7.65 -12.47 -17.00
CA GLN A 21 -6.76 -12.84 -15.88
C GLN A 21 -6.84 -11.84 -14.73
N LEU A 22 -6.88 -10.53 -15.03
CA LEU A 22 -7.04 -9.48 -14.00
C LEU A 22 -8.33 -9.64 -13.20
N ARG A 23 -9.40 -10.09 -13.85
CA ARG A 23 -10.74 -10.20 -13.25
C ARG A 23 -11.07 -11.58 -12.69
N TYR A 24 -10.24 -12.58 -12.97
CA TYR A 24 -10.46 -13.96 -12.57
C TYR A 24 -10.50 -14.09 -11.03
N ILE A 25 -11.57 -14.72 -10.54
CA ILE A 25 -11.77 -15.04 -9.13
C ILE A 25 -11.85 -16.56 -9.04
N SER A 26 -10.93 -17.18 -8.29
CA SER A 26 -10.82 -18.64 -8.20
C SER A 26 -11.96 -19.27 -7.38
N GLU A 27 -12.35 -18.62 -6.27
CA GLU A 27 -13.41 -19.06 -5.38
C GLU A 27 -13.99 -17.88 -4.58
N GLU A 28 -15.14 -18.10 -3.95
CA GLU A 28 -15.81 -17.09 -3.13
C GLU A 28 -14.91 -16.59 -2.00
N GLY A 29 -14.81 -15.27 -1.85
CA GLY A 29 -13.99 -14.63 -0.81
C GLY A 29 -12.51 -14.51 -1.14
N VAL A 30 -12.03 -15.02 -2.28
CA VAL A 30 -10.68 -14.78 -2.79
C VAL A 30 -10.69 -13.59 -3.74
N TRP A 31 -9.73 -12.69 -3.58
CA TRP A 31 -9.57 -11.54 -4.48
C TRP A 31 -9.01 -11.98 -5.83
N SER A 32 -9.44 -11.31 -6.90
CA SER A 32 -8.69 -11.36 -8.17
C SER A 32 -7.34 -10.64 -8.02
N ILE A 33 -6.42 -10.86 -8.96
CA ILE A 33 -5.18 -10.08 -8.99
C ILE A 33 -5.47 -8.60 -9.26
N GLY A 34 -6.50 -8.27 -10.06
CA GLY A 34 -6.95 -6.89 -10.27
C GLY A 34 -7.40 -6.21 -8.97
N GLN A 35 -8.15 -6.91 -8.12
CA GLN A 35 -8.56 -6.40 -6.79
C GLN A 35 -7.36 -6.19 -5.86
N MET A 36 -6.37 -7.08 -5.90
CA MET A 36 -5.13 -6.88 -5.15
C MET A 36 -4.39 -5.60 -5.61
N TYR A 37 -4.30 -5.36 -6.92
CA TYR A 37 -3.71 -4.12 -7.44
C TYR A 37 -4.51 -2.87 -7.05
N ASP A 38 -5.83 -2.92 -7.14
CA ASP A 38 -6.69 -1.82 -6.68
C ASP A 38 -6.43 -1.49 -5.21
N HIS A 39 -6.43 -2.50 -4.34
CA HIS A 39 -6.12 -2.36 -2.93
C HIS A 39 -4.76 -1.71 -2.68
N LEU A 40 -3.72 -2.23 -3.33
CA LEU A 40 -2.34 -1.71 -3.22
C LEU A 40 -2.27 -0.23 -3.56
N ILE A 41 -2.94 0.18 -4.63
CA ILE A 41 -2.93 1.55 -5.11
C ILE A 41 -3.69 2.48 -4.17
N VAL A 42 -4.91 2.09 -3.77
CA VAL A 42 -5.78 2.91 -2.91
C VAL A 42 -5.11 3.16 -1.56
N VAL A 43 -4.64 2.09 -0.89
CA VAL A 43 -4.02 2.19 0.43
C VAL A 43 -2.71 2.96 0.37
N ALA A 44 -1.90 2.77 -0.68
CA ALA A 44 -0.68 3.54 -0.82
C ALA A 44 -0.95 5.05 -1.04
N HIS A 45 -2.01 5.42 -1.76
CA HIS A 45 -2.42 6.81 -1.87
C HIS A 45 -2.87 7.39 -0.52
N GLU A 46 -3.62 6.64 0.28
CA GLU A 46 -3.99 7.04 1.65
C GLU A 46 -2.74 7.32 2.51
N TYR A 47 -1.69 6.51 2.39
CA TYR A 47 -0.43 6.77 3.09
C TYR A 47 0.23 8.07 2.62
N LEU A 48 0.22 8.35 1.31
CA LEU A 48 0.78 9.60 0.78
C LEU A 48 -0.06 10.83 1.17
N ASP A 49 -1.38 10.69 1.32
CA ASP A 49 -2.26 11.75 1.83
C ASP A 49 -1.94 12.08 3.30
N ASN A 50 -1.55 11.06 4.09
CA ASN A 50 -1.07 11.26 5.46
C ASN A 50 0.29 11.96 5.53
N ILE A 51 1.18 11.75 4.55
CA ILE A 51 2.43 12.54 4.42
C ILE A 51 2.10 14.02 4.16
N GLU A 52 1.19 14.29 3.22
CA GLU A 52 0.70 15.65 2.92
C GLU A 52 0.13 16.31 4.18
N THR A 53 -0.62 15.55 4.97
CA THR A 53 -1.15 16.03 6.25
C THR A 53 -0.01 16.36 7.22
N CYS A 54 0.94 15.45 7.44
CA CYS A 54 2.11 15.71 8.29
C CYS A 54 2.88 16.97 7.86
N ALA A 55 3.02 17.20 6.55
CA ALA A 55 3.71 18.37 5.99
C ALA A 55 2.97 19.70 6.23
N SER A 56 1.65 19.66 6.43
CA SER A 56 0.82 20.85 6.62
C SER A 56 0.47 21.15 8.08
N LEU A 57 0.73 20.21 9.00
CA LEU A 57 0.52 20.40 10.43
C LEU A 57 1.44 21.50 10.99
N ASN A 58 0.87 22.32 11.88
CA ASN A 58 1.60 23.30 12.68
C ASN A 58 1.61 22.94 14.18
N GLU A 59 1.00 21.82 14.54
CA GLU A 59 0.90 21.32 15.90
C GLU A 59 1.61 19.97 16.01
N GLU A 60 2.45 19.85 17.05
CA GLU A 60 3.19 18.64 17.32
C GLU A 60 2.34 17.61 18.06
N GLN A 61 2.55 16.35 17.73
CA GLN A 61 1.97 15.21 18.42
C GLN A 61 3.06 14.49 19.23
N PRO A 62 3.01 14.52 20.57
CA PRO A 62 3.99 13.83 21.41
C PRO A 62 3.84 12.31 21.40
N LEU A 63 2.64 11.78 21.12
CA LEU A 63 2.43 10.33 21.03
C LEU A 63 3.19 9.73 19.85
N GLY A 64 3.52 8.45 19.98
CA GLY A 64 4.23 7.67 18.96
C GLY A 64 3.44 6.44 18.54
N LYS A 65 4.13 5.52 17.88
CA LYS A 65 3.57 4.21 17.56
C LYS A 65 3.17 3.46 18.82
N THR A 66 2.17 2.59 18.69
CA THR A 66 1.86 1.58 19.69
C THR A 66 3.00 0.56 19.78
N GLN A 67 3.08 -0.22 20.86
CA GLN A 67 4.07 -1.30 20.98
C GLN A 67 3.99 -2.29 19.80
N PHE A 68 2.76 -2.57 19.34
CA PHE A 68 2.51 -3.41 18.18
C PHE A 68 2.98 -2.75 16.87
N GLY A 69 2.68 -1.46 16.68
CA GLY A 69 3.17 -0.67 15.56
C GLY A 69 4.70 -0.64 15.48
N GLU A 70 5.38 -0.45 16.61
CA GLU A 70 6.84 -0.52 16.69
C GLU A 70 7.40 -1.90 16.31
N GLN A 71 6.68 -2.98 16.60
CA GLN A 71 7.07 -4.33 16.18
C GLN A 71 6.90 -4.51 14.67
N LEU A 72 5.74 -4.12 14.12
CA LEU A 72 5.46 -4.21 12.69
C LEU A 72 6.45 -3.38 11.86
N TYR A 73 6.72 -2.16 12.31
CA TYR A 73 7.61 -1.24 11.61
C TYR A 73 9.05 -1.77 11.60
N ARG A 74 9.56 -2.24 12.75
CA ARG A 74 10.89 -2.89 12.82
C ARG A 74 11.01 -4.15 11.97
N ASN A 75 9.93 -4.93 11.86
CA ASN A 75 9.91 -6.12 11.01
C ASN A 75 9.82 -5.78 9.52
N GLY A 76 9.59 -4.51 9.15
CA GLY A 76 9.52 -4.05 7.77
C GLY A 76 8.33 -4.60 6.99
N GLY A 77 7.29 -5.10 7.69
CA GLY A 77 6.10 -5.66 7.07
C GLY A 77 5.06 -6.18 8.07
N PHE A 78 3.87 -6.44 7.55
CA PHE A 78 2.78 -7.09 8.27
C PHE A 78 3.05 -8.59 8.42
N PRO A 79 2.55 -9.25 9.48
CA PRO A 79 2.72 -10.68 9.66
C PRO A 79 2.13 -11.45 8.46
N PRO A 80 2.73 -12.58 8.06
CA PRO A 80 2.31 -13.38 6.89
C PRO A 80 1.07 -14.24 7.19
N ILE A 81 0.07 -13.64 7.83
CA ILE A 81 -1.22 -14.23 8.17
C ILE A 81 -2.33 -13.48 7.42
N LYS A 82 -3.43 -14.16 7.10
CA LYS A 82 -4.60 -13.50 6.52
C LYS A 82 -5.26 -12.64 7.60
N ILE A 83 -5.23 -11.33 7.42
CA ILE A 83 -5.92 -10.37 8.29
C ILE A 83 -7.34 -10.21 7.73
N ARG A 84 -8.35 -10.60 8.51
CA ARG A 84 -9.76 -10.36 8.17
C ARG A 84 -10.27 -9.20 9.02
N LEU A 85 -10.71 -8.14 8.35
CA LEU A 85 -11.42 -7.04 8.99
C LEU A 85 -12.86 -7.47 9.33
N PRO A 86 -13.54 -6.78 10.26
CA PRO A 86 -14.99 -6.90 10.44
C PRO A 86 -15.72 -6.77 9.09
N ASP A 87 -16.83 -7.49 8.90
CA ASP A 87 -17.49 -7.61 7.60
C ASP A 87 -17.91 -6.24 7.02
N GLU A 88 -18.23 -5.26 7.88
CA GLU A 88 -18.57 -3.89 7.50
C GLU A 88 -17.40 -3.14 6.85
N LEU A 89 -16.17 -3.52 7.20
CA LEU A 89 -14.92 -2.94 6.71
C LEU A 89 -14.23 -3.84 5.67
N ASN A 90 -14.85 -4.96 5.31
CA ASN A 90 -14.25 -5.98 4.45
C ASN A 90 -14.91 -6.05 3.07
N SER A 91 -15.48 -4.93 2.61
CA SER A 91 -15.95 -4.83 1.22
C SER A 91 -14.79 -5.10 0.26
N PRO A 92 -15.00 -5.93 -0.77
CA PRO A 92 -13.90 -6.31 -1.66
C PRO A 92 -13.42 -5.10 -2.47
N PRO A 93 -12.12 -5.03 -2.81
CA PRO A 93 -11.59 -4.00 -3.69
C PRO A 93 -12.28 -4.00 -5.06
N ASN A 94 -12.10 -2.92 -5.82
CA ASN A 94 -12.66 -2.77 -7.16
C ASN A 94 -12.05 -3.80 -8.13
N ASN A 95 -12.90 -4.49 -8.91
CA ASN A 95 -12.48 -5.46 -9.93
C ASN A 95 -12.88 -5.05 -11.37
N SER A 96 -13.26 -3.79 -11.57
CA SER A 96 -13.81 -3.27 -12.83
C SER A 96 -12.80 -2.51 -13.68
N ASP A 97 -11.68 -2.06 -13.10
CA ASP A 97 -10.61 -1.36 -13.82
C ASP A 97 -10.11 -2.17 -15.03
N SER A 98 -9.76 -1.44 -16.09
CA SER A 98 -8.99 -2.02 -17.19
C SER A 98 -7.51 -2.16 -16.80
N LYS A 99 -6.75 -2.90 -17.60
CA LYS A 99 -5.30 -2.96 -17.46
C LYS A 99 -4.67 -1.58 -17.59
N GLU A 100 -5.15 -0.80 -18.55
CA GLU A 100 -4.67 0.55 -18.84
C GLU A 100 -4.94 1.51 -17.67
N ASP A 101 -6.10 1.38 -17.02
CA ASP A 101 -6.44 2.16 -15.82
C ASP A 101 -5.50 1.81 -14.65
N LEU A 102 -5.29 0.52 -14.36
CA LEU A 102 -4.37 0.08 -13.30
C LEU A 102 -2.94 0.57 -13.57
N ILE A 103 -2.46 0.50 -14.82
CA ILE A 103 -1.14 1.01 -15.20
C ILE A 103 -1.07 2.52 -14.98
N SER A 104 -2.07 3.28 -15.42
CA SER A 104 -2.14 4.73 -15.25
C SER A 104 -2.10 5.13 -13.77
N ARG A 105 -2.90 4.44 -12.93
CA ARG A 105 -2.93 4.65 -11.49
C ARG A 105 -1.59 4.30 -10.82
N MET A 106 -0.94 3.21 -11.21
CA MET A 106 0.41 2.88 -10.75
C MET A 106 1.45 3.95 -11.14
N VAL A 107 1.35 4.54 -12.34
CA VAL A 107 2.22 5.65 -12.75
C VAL A 107 2.02 6.86 -11.84
N GLN A 108 0.76 7.23 -11.56
CA GLN A 108 0.43 8.34 -10.66
C GLN A 108 0.95 8.10 -9.24
N LEU A 109 0.78 6.89 -8.71
CA LEU A 109 1.32 6.51 -7.41
C LEU A 109 2.84 6.66 -7.35
N ILE A 110 3.56 6.13 -8.35
CA ILE A 110 5.02 6.21 -8.43
C ILE A 110 5.49 7.67 -8.52
N GLN A 111 4.78 8.51 -9.27
CA GLN A 111 5.08 9.95 -9.35
C GLN A 111 4.89 10.65 -8.01
N ARG A 112 3.80 10.38 -7.29
CA ARG A 112 3.57 10.94 -5.94
C ARG A 112 4.62 10.44 -4.95
N LEU A 113 5.00 9.17 -4.99
CA LEU A 113 6.05 8.62 -4.14
C LEU A 113 7.40 9.29 -4.41
N SER A 114 7.77 9.46 -5.69
CA SER A 114 9.02 10.14 -6.08
C SER A 114 9.04 11.61 -5.65
N HIS A 115 7.89 12.30 -5.70
CA HIS A 115 7.78 13.67 -5.21
C HIS A 115 8.17 13.81 -3.74
N TRP A 116 7.83 12.81 -2.92
CA TRP A 116 8.09 12.81 -1.49
C TRP A 116 9.48 12.31 -1.11
N GLU A 117 10.13 11.50 -1.94
CA GLU A 117 11.45 10.88 -1.67
C GLU A 117 12.50 11.88 -1.18
N SER A 118 12.56 13.08 -1.77
CA SER A 118 13.54 14.12 -1.40
C SER A 118 13.05 15.11 -0.33
N LYS A 119 11.82 14.95 0.17
CA LYS A 119 11.14 15.93 1.03
C LYS A 119 10.81 15.39 2.41
N VAL A 120 10.53 14.09 2.53
CA VAL A 120 9.99 13.50 3.77
C VAL A 120 10.90 13.72 4.98
N ASP A 121 12.22 13.69 4.77
CA ASP A 121 13.21 13.88 5.85
C ASP A 121 13.28 15.32 6.37
N TYR A 122 12.70 16.29 5.64
CA TYR A 122 12.65 17.70 6.04
C TYR A 122 11.35 18.10 6.74
N ILE A 123 10.37 17.20 6.81
CA ILE A 123 9.12 17.43 7.55
C ILE A 123 9.42 17.25 9.05
N ASN A 124 8.84 18.10 9.90
CA ASN A 124 9.00 17.99 11.36
C ASN A 124 8.58 16.56 11.81
N PRO A 125 9.48 15.75 12.39
CA PRO A 125 9.15 14.38 12.80
C PRO A 125 8.12 14.30 13.94
N ASN A 126 7.81 15.44 14.60
CA ASN A 126 6.75 15.53 15.60
C ASN A 126 5.37 15.82 14.98
N ASN A 127 5.29 16.17 13.70
CA ASN A 127 4.02 16.25 12.99
C ASN A 127 3.60 14.84 12.59
N LYS A 128 2.57 14.32 13.25
CA LYS A 128 2.14 12.92 13.09
C LYS A 128 0.65 12.81 12.87
N VAL A 129 0.26 11.76 12.15
CA VAL A 129 -1.14 11.36 11.96
C VAL A 129 -1.33 9.96 12.52
N GLU A 130 -2.48 9.71 13.15
CA GLU A 130 -2.80 8.44 13.77
C GLU A 130 -3.18 7.37 12.73
N HIS A 131 -2.52 6.23 12.80
CA HIS A 131 -2.86 5.01 12.09
C HIS A 131 -3.56 4.04 13.07
N GLY A 132 -4.70 3.46 12.69
CA GLY A 132 -5.50 2.58 13.57
C GLY A 132 -4.74 1.38 14.18
N GLY A 133 -3.85 0.74 13.42
CA GLY A 133 -2.93 -0.30 13.93
C GLY A 133 -1.59 0.19 14.50
N PHE A 134 -0.88 1.09 13.78
CA PHE A 134 0.48 1.48 14.16
C PHE A 134 0.54 2.53 15.28
N GLY A 135 -0.51 3.29 15.55
CA GLY A 135 -0.47 4.49 16.39
C GLY A 135 -0.02 5.72 15.61
N TRP A 136 0.65 6.66 16.25
CA TRP A 136 1.01 7.94 15.61
C TRP A 136 2.28 7.80 14.76
N LEU A 137 2.13 8.10 13.48
CA LEU A 137 3.18 7.99 12.47
C LEU A 137 3.57 9.36 11.92
N ASN A 138 4.88 9.59 11.79
CA ASN A 138 5.40 10.77 11.09
C ASN A 138 5.44 10.56 9.56
N ALA A 139 5.76 11.62 8.82
CA ALA A 139 5.85 11.59 7.36
C ALA A 139 6.79 10.50 6.80
N LYS A 140 7.96 10.30 7.43
CA LYS A 140 8.93 9.30 6.98
C LYS A 140 8.40 7.88 7.18
N GLU A 141 7.71 7.65 8.29
CA GLU A 141 7.12 6.36 8.59
C GLU A 141 5.98 6.05 7.62
N TRP A 142 5.07 7.00 7.37
CA TRP A 142 4.03 6.88 6.33
C TRP A 142 4.62 6.59 4.94
N TYR A 143 5.73 7.24 4.58
CA TYR A 143 6.45 6.96 3.34
C TYR A 143 6.94 5.52 3.26
N ASP A 144 7.56 5.02 4.34
CA ASP A 144 8.08 3.65 4.40
C ASP A 144 6.97 2.60 4.37
N LEU A 145 5.79 2.93 4.91
CA LEU A 145 4.62 2.04 4.87
C LEU A 145 4.19 1.69 3.43
N VAL A 146 4.41 2.57 2.43
CA VAL A 146 4.15 2.25 1.02
C VAL A 146 4.97 1.04 0.58
N GLY A 147 6.27 1.05 0.83
CA GLY A 147 7.14 -0.08 0.51
C GLY A 147 6.79 -1.34 1.31
N MET A 148 6.53 -1.18 2.61
CA MET A 148 6.11 -2.29 3.48
C MET A 148 4.84 -2.98 2.97
N HIS A 149 3.87 -2.20 2.51
CA HIS A 149 2.60 -2.68 2.00
C HIS A 149 2.79 -3.51 0.72
N PHE A 150 3.52 -3.00 -0.26
CA PHE A 150 3.82 -3.76 -1.49
C PHE A 150 4.60 -5.05 -1.21
N ARG A 151 5.56 -5.02 -0.28
CA ARG A 151 6.30 -6.24 0.12
C ARG A 151 5.39 -7.28 0.77
N HIS A 152 4.45 -6.85 1.61
CA HIS A 152 3.48 -7.75 2.25
C HIS A 152 2.66 -8.53 1.22
N HIS A 153 2.23 -7.88 0.14
CA HIS A 153 1.39 -8.50 -0.89
C HIS A 153 2.16 -9.33 -1.93
N LEU A 154 3.49 -9.43 -1.88
CA LEU A 154 4.24 -10.30 -2.80
C LEU A 154 3.80 -11.77 -2.73
N ARG A 155 3.50 -12.27 -1.52
CA ARG A 155 3.01 -13.64 -1.35
C ARG A 155 1.61 -13.81 -1.93
N GLN A 156 0.71 -12.85 -1.70
CA GLN A 156 -0.65 -12.88 -2.26
C GLN A 156 -0.60 -12.80 -3.78
N LYS A 157 0.26 -11.93 -4.34
CA LYS A 157 0.50 -11.85 -5.79
C LYS A 157 0.89 -13.21 -6.36
N ASN A 158 1.90 -13.87 -5.79
CA ASN A 158 2.36 -15.18 -6.25
C ASN A 158 1.25 -16.26 -6.15
N GLU A 159 0.43 -16.22 -5.09
CA GLU A 159 -0.72 -17.12 -4.93
C GLU A 159 -1.76 -16.90 -6.04
N LEU A 160 -2.12 -15.64 -6.31
CA LEU A 160 -3.10 -15.29 -7.34
C LEU A 160 -2.58 -15.58 -8.76
N GLU A 161 -1.29 -15.33 -9.01
CA GLU A 161 -0.63 -15.68 -10.27
C GLU A 161 -0.68 -17.19 -10.54
N SER A 162 -0.60 -18.04 -9.51
CA SER A 162 -0.68 -19.49 -9.67
C SER A 162 -2.03 -20.01 -10.16
N TYR A 163 -3.08 -19.18 -10.13
CA TYR A 163 -4.40 -19.51 -10.65
C TYR A 163 -4.62 -19.05 -12.10
N ILE A 164 -3.78 -18.14 -12.62
CA ILE A 164 -4.03 -17.43 -13.88
C ILE A 164 -2.88 -17.52 -14.90
N LEU A 165 -1.68 -17.93 -14.48
CA LEU A 165 -0.50 -18.17 -15.33
C LEU A 165 -0.25 -19.67 -15.52
#